data_AF-A0A2T6ZKZ2-F1
#
_entry.id   AF-A0A2T6ZKZ2-F1
#
_cell.length_a   1.000
_cell.length_b   1.000
_cell.length_c   1.000
_cell.angle_alpha   90.00
_cell.angle_beta   90.00
_cell.angle_gamma   90.00
#
_symmetry.space_group_name_H-M   'P 1'
#
loop_
_entity.id
_entity.type
_entity.pdbx_description
1 polymer ?
#
loop_
_entity_poly.entity_id
_entity_poly.type
_entity_poly.pdbx_seq_one_letter_code
_entity_poly.pdbx_strand_id
1 'polypeptide(L)'
;MASLHLDTYSEAINKLIGNMIEVFFQIDYHGERAPPTSHQATLEDTHALGSSFELIDISHKRFYGVLDKNYERSFVMFGAGLKFFYREKIGEHGEKAIGWNIKEYASVNPPAIPKDTRHKDHEEWLFSNSHLCWPPWARAGVYHWGIWMEQAHAKLGSITTKYTKVKGHKKKALLPLFKAIGAITRAQRIPLAAIDLEYLQECDKILGMCLDHRTSFEIDERECFTLRPCLVNVFTEPHVDGGDMKNGWASMCPLGKFEDEDFCITELKR
;
A
#
# COMPACT_ATOMS: atom_id res chain seq x y z
N MET A 1 33.64 14.43 12.99
CA MET A 1 33.15 13.81 11.73
C MET A 1 31.67 13.39 11.78
N ALA A 2 30.95 13.50 12.90
CA ALA A 2 29.52 13.12 12.98
C ALA A 2 28.52 14.28 12.73
N SER A 3 28.92 15.55 12.78
CA SER A 3 27.97 16.67 12.62
C SER A 3 27.64 17.02 11.16
N LEU A 4 28.54 16.73 10.21
CA LEU A 4 28.32 16.94 8.77
C LEU A 4 27.19 16.07 8.18
N HIS A 5 26.82 14.98 8.85
CA HIS A 5 25.74 14.09 8.42
C HIS A 5 24.35 14.60 8.84
N LEU A 6 24.23 15.26 9.99
CA LEU A 6 22.93 15.74 10.48
C LEU A 6 22.41 16.93 9.66
N ASP A 7 23.30 17.82 9.23
CA ASP A 7 22.93 18.99 8.43
C ASP A 7 22.42 18.59 7.03
N THR A 8 22.99 17.54 6.43
CA THR A 8 22.50 17.01 5.13
C THR A 8 21.14 16.32 5.27
N TYR A 9 20.88 15.63 6.38
CA TYR A 9 19.57 15.04 6.66
C TYR A 9 18.51 16.12 6.94
N SER A 10 18.85 17.16 7.70
CA SER A 10 17.96 18.29 7.97
C SER A 10 17.62 19.06 6.69
N GLU A 11 18.58 19.31 5.81
CA GLU A 11 18.36 19.98 4.53
C GLU A 11 17.55 19.12 3.54
N ALA A 12 17.75 17.80 3.55
CA ALA A 12 16.95 16.84 2.79
C ALA A 12 15.51 16.73 3.34
N ILE A 13 15.34 16.72 4.66
CA ILE A 13 14.04 16.73 5.33
C ILE A 13 13.33 18.05 5.06
N ASN A 14 14.00 19.20 5.15
CA ASN A 14 13.42 20.51 4.82
C ASN A 14 13.04 20.63 3.34
N LYS A 15 13.82 20.02 2.42
CA LYS A 15 13.42 19.86 1.01
C LYS A 15 12.24 18.90 0.84
N LEU A 16 12.13 17.87 1.68
CA LEU A 16 10.98 16.96 1.72
C LEU A 16 9.72 17.65 2.28
N ILE A 17 9.86 18.51 3.30
CA ILE A 17 8.77 19.28 3.92
C ILE A 17 8.26 20.37 2.97
N GLY A 18 9.11 20.90 2.08
CA GLY A 18 8.70 21.74 0.95
C GLY A 18 7.82 21.01 -0.08
N ASN A 19 7.72 19.68 -0.01
CA ASN A 19 6.77 18.88 -0.76
C ASN A 19 5.51 18.68 0.09
N MET A 20 4.44 19.33 -0.35
CA MET A 20 3.18 19.55 0.35
C MET A 20 2.60 18.32 1.08
N ILE A 21 2.61 18.37 2.41
CA ILE A 21 1.72 17.58 3.27
C ILE A 21 0.37 18.31 3.24
N GLU A 22 -0.64 17.75 2.59
CA GLU A 22 -2.01 18.27 2.68
C GLU A 22 -2.77 17.46 3.73
N VAL A 23 -3.01 18.07 4.89
CA VAL A 23 -3.72 17.46 6.02
C VAL A 23 -5.19 17.85 5.97
N PHE A 24 -6.09 16.88 5.91
CA PHE A 24 -7.52 17.12 5.74
C PHE A 24 -8.28 17.10 7.06
N PHE A 25 -8.38 18.27 7.68
CA PHE A 25 -9.13 18.42 8.94
C PHE A 25 -10.66 18.32 8.80
N GLN A 26 -11.20 17.93 7.64
CA GLN A 26 -12.64 17.89 7.38
C GLN A 26 -13.22 16.48 7.31
N ILE A 27 -12.38 15.43 7.25
CA ILE A 27 -12.88 14.05 7.33
C ILE A 27 -13.21 13.75 8.80
N ASP A 28 -14.38 13.17 9.04
CA ASP A 28 -14.73 12.57 10.34
C ASP A 28 -14.91 11.06 10.17
N TYR A 29 -13.90 10.24 10.53
CA TYR A 29 -14.00 8.78 10.41
C TYR A 29 -15.10 8.17 11.28
N HIS A 30 -15.45 8.88 12.36
CA HIS A 30 -16.44 8.47 13.36
C HIS A 30 -17.78 9.19 13.21
N GLY A 31 -17.87 10.10 12.24
CA GLY A 31 -19.07 10.86 11.94
C GLY A 31 -20.14 10.04 11.24
N GLU A 32 -21.25 10.69 10.90
CA GLU A 32 -22.26 10.11 10.02
C GLU A 32 -21.62 9.88 8.65
N ARG A 33 -21.23 8.63 8.39
CA ARG A 33 -20.57 8.26 7.14
C ARG A 33 -21.56 8.49 6.01
N ALA A 34 -21.11 9.14 4.95
CA ALA A 34 -21.78 8.94 3.67
C ALA A 34 -21.85 7.42 3.49
N PRO A 35 -23.06 6.83 3.31
CA PRO A 35 -23.14 5.39 3.12
C PRO A 35 -22.14 5.06 2.02
N PRO A 36 -21.28 4.03 2.21
CA PRO A 36 -20.50 3.52 1.08
C PRO A 36 -21.51 3.37 -0.03
N THR A 37 -21.24 4.03 -1.15
CA THR A 37 -22.12 4.11 -2.31
C THR A 37 -22.83 2.77 -2.37
N SER A 38 -24.15 2.78 -2.12
CA SER A 38 -25.04 1.64 -1.83
C SER A 38 -24.40 0.26 -2.03
N HIS A 39 -24.66 -0.76 -1.19
CA HIS A 39 -24.28 -2.16 -1.52
C HIS A 39 -24.75 -2.65 -2.93
N GLN A 40 -25.54 -1.85 -3.64
CA GLN A 40 -26.01 -2.02 -5.02
C GLN A 40 -25.33 -1.10 -6.06
N ALA A 41 -24.37 -0.26 -5.69
CA ALA A 41 -23.65 0.60 -6.63
C ALA A 41 -22.96 -0.28 -7.68
N THR A 42 -23.13 0.12 -8.93
CA THR A 42 -22.53 -0.53 -10.10
C THR A 42 -21.13 0.02 -10.37
N LEU A 43 -20.41 -0.64 -11.28
CA LEU A 43 -19.18 -0.12 -11.85
C LEU A 43 -19.38 1.31 -12.42
N GLU A 44 -20.46 1.53 -13.16
CA GLU A 44 -20.82 2.84 -13.72
C GLU A 44 -21.06 3.90 -12.63
N ASP A 45 -21.77 3.55 -11.55
CA ASP A 45 -22.01 4.46 -10.44
C ASP A 45 -20.69 4.88 -9.76
N THR A 46 -19.76 3.94 -9.62
CA THR A 46 -18.44 4.18 -9.02
C THR A 46 -17.60 5.11 -9.90
N HIS A 47 -17.57 4.87 -11.21
CA HIS A 47 -16.88 5.75 -12.15
C HIS A 47 -17.49 7.15 -12.19
N ALA A 48 -18.82 7.26 -12.19
CA ALA A 48 -19.51 8.55 -12.19
C ALA A 48 -19.23 9.35 -10.91
N LEU A 49 -19.15 8.66 -9.76
CA LEU A 49 -18.80 9.28 -8.49
C LEU A 49 -17.37 9.84 -8.52
N GLY A 50 -16.38 9.02 -8.87
CA GLY A 50 -14.98 9.45 -8.93
C GLY A 50 -14.76 10.60 -9.92
N SER A 51 -15.40 10.54 -11.09
CA SER A 51 -15.31 11.60 -12.11
C SER A 51 -15.90 12.95 -11.67
N SER A 52 -16.70 12.97 -10.60
CA SER A 52 -17.29 14.21 -10.06
C SER A 52 -16.35 14.97 -9.11
N PHE A 53 -15.23 14.38 -8.74
CA PHE A 53 -14.31 14.92 -7.74
C PHE A 53 -13.12 15.67 -8.34
N GLU A 54 -12.48 16.50 -7.52
CA GLU A 54 -11.31 17.27 -7.93
C GLU A 54 -10.07 16.37 -8.02
N LEU A 55 -9.52 16.22 -9.23
CA LEU A 55 -8.30 15.47 -9.44
C LEU A 55 -7.08 16.22 -8.87
N ILE A 56 -6.33 15.57 -7.98
CA ILE A 56 -5.05 16.05 -7.48
C ILE A 56 -3.90 15.28 -8.15
N ASP A 57 -3.05 16.00 -8.88
CA ASP A 57 -1.77 15.44 -9.33
C ASP A 57 -0.77 15.37 -8.18
N ILE A 58 -0.54 14.15 -7.69
CA ILE A 58 0.57 13.87 -6.78
C ILE A 58 1.84 13.73 -7.61
N SER A 59 2.47 14.88 -7.87
CA SER A 59 3.71 14.91 -8.63
C SER A 59 4.74 13.90 -8.10
N HIS A 60 5.58 13.36 -8.98
CA HIS A 60 6.62 12.38 -8.67
C HIS A 60 7.62 12.76 -7.56
N LYS A 61 7.65 14.02 -7.12
CA LYS A 61 8.49 14.54 -6.02
C LYS A 61 7.72 14.82 -4.73
N ARG A 62 6.42 14.50 -4.69
CA ARG A 62 5.55 14.75 -3.56
C ARG A 62 5.10 13.45 -2.93
N PHE A 63 4.74 13.56 -1.67
CA PHE A 63 3.97 12.57 -0.96
C PHE A 63 2.76 13.28 -0.37
N TYR A 64 1.75 12.51 -0.02
CA TYR A 64 0.46 13.01 0.44
C TYR A 64 0.05 12.22 1.67
N GLY A 65 -0.27 12.89 2.77
CA GLY A 65 -0.58 12.25 4.04
C GLY A 65 -1.91 12.75 4.57
N VAL A 66 -2.84 11.83 4.83
CA VAL A 66 -4.20 12.17 5.25
C VAL A 66 -4.39 11.84 6.72
N LEU A 67 -4.76 12.87 7.49
CA LEU A 67 -5.30 12.74 8.83
C LEU A 67 -6.77 13.16 8.80
N ASP A 68 -7.58 12.65 9.73
CA ASP A 68 -8.94 13.14 9.95
C ASP A 68 -8.97 14.39 10.85
N LYS A 69 -10.17 14.90 11.13
CA LYS A 69 -10.39 16.07 12.01
C LYS A 69 -9.94 15.85 13.45
N ASN A 70 -9.79 14.60 13.88
CA ASN A 70 -9.34 14.19 15.21
C ASN A 70 -7.84 13.84 15.21
N TYR A 71 -7.12 14.12 14.12
CA TYR A 71 -5.72 13.75 13.91
C TYR A 71 -5.49 12.23 13.87
N GLU A 72 -6.53 11.44 13.59
CA GLU A 72 -6.38 10.02 13.34
C GLU A 72 -5.77 9.78 11.97
N ARG A 73 -4.84 8.82 11.93
CA ARG A 73 -4.07 8.48 10.74
C ARG A 73 -4.93 7.70 9.77
N SER A 74 -4.80 8.04 8.50
CA SER A 74 -5.42 7.31 7.41
C SER A 74 -4.38 6.63 6.55
N PHE A 75 -3.82 7.35 5.59
CA PHE A 75 -2.82 6.81 4.68
C PHE A 75 -1.78 7.88 4.31
N VAL A 76 -0.62 7.39 3.87
CA VAL A 76 0.42 8.18 3.24
C VAL A 76 0.73 7.59 1.87
N MET A 77 0.73 8.41 0.82
CA MET A 77 1.00 8.00 -0.56
C MET A 77 2.25 8.71 -1.10
N PHE A 78 3.15 7.96 -1.72
CA PHE A 78 4.38 8.49 -2.33
C PHE A 78 4.25 8.52 -3.86
N GLY A 79 4.22 9.71 -4.47
CA GLY A 79 3.74 9.91 -5.86
C GLY A 79 4.53 9.23 -6.98
N ALA A 80 5.77 8.80 -6.74
CA ALA A 80 6.53 8.03 -7.74
C ALA A 80 7.27 6.83 -7.15
N GLY A 81 6.66 6.18 -6.18
CA GLY A 81 7.15 4.95 -5.59
C GLY A 81 8.65 4.96 -5.29
N LEU A 82 9.42 4.09 -5.95
CA LEU A 82 10.88 4.03 -5.73
C LEU A 82 11.65 5.22 -6.30
N LYS A 83 11.16 5.87 -7.35
CA LYS A 83 11.79 7.09 -7.92
C LYS A 83 11.66 8.30 -7.01
N PHE A 84 10.71 8.27 -6.06
CA PHE A 84 10.63 9.28 -5.02
C PHE A 84 11.85 9.21 -4.09
N PHE A 85 12.26 8.00 -3.72
CA PHE A 85 13.34 7.75 -2.77
C PHE A 85 14.72 7.69 -3.41
N TYR A 86 14.78 7.13 -4.61
CA TYR A 86 15.99 6.91 -5.37
C TYR A 86 15.96 7.74 -6.63
N ARG A 87 17.14 8.12 -7.14
CA ARG A 87 17.21 8.79 -8.45
C ARG A 87 16.52 7.94 -9.52
N GLU A 88 15.94 8.62 -10.51
CA GLU A 88 15.12 8.04 -11.59
C GLU A 88 15.61 6.68 -12.09
N LYS A 89 16.88 6.56 -12.50
CA LYS A 89 17.44 5.30 -13.01
C LYS A 89 17.39 4.14 -12.02
N ILE A 90 17.66 4.40 -10.74
CA ILE A 90 17.64 3.38 -9.69
C ILE A 90 16.20 3.03 -9.35
N GLY A 91 15.33 4.06 -9.23
CA GLY A 91 13.91 3.86 -8.99
C GLY A 91 13.26 3.00 -10.08
N GLU A 92 13.54 3.30 -11.35
CA GLU A 92 13.08 2.50 -12.50
C GLU A 92 13.60 1.06 -12.49
N HIS A 93 14.86 0.87 -12.13
CA HIS A 93 15.42 -0.47 -12.00
C HIS A 93 14.69 -1.27 -10.92
N GLY A 94 14.45 -0.64 -9.75
CA GLY A 94 13.71 -1.25 -8.65
C GLY A 94 12.26 -1.57 -9.01
N GLU A 95 11.54 -0.64 -9.65
CA GLU A 95 10.16 -0.86 -10.14
C GLU A 95 10.11 -2.03 -11.12
N LYS A 96 11.03 -2.07 -12.09
CA LYS A 96 11.14 -3.20 -13.04
C LYS A 96 11.44 -4.51 -12.34
N ALA A 97 12.31 -4.51 -11.34
CA ALA A 97 12.62 -5.71 -10.56
C ALA A 97 11.42 -6.21 -9.77
N ILE A 98 10.65 -5.31 -9.14
CA ILE A 98 9.42 -5.67 -8.43
C ILE A 98 8.39 -6.22 -9.41
N GLY A 99 8.13 -5.50 -10.50
CA GLY A 99 7.19 -5.94 -11.54
C GLY A 99 7.56 -7.31 -12.10
N TRP A 100 8.84 -7.55 -12.40
CA TRP A 100 9.33 -8.87 -12.83
C TRP A 100 9.10 -9.94 -11.77
N ASN A 101 9.46 -9.68 -10.53
CA ASN A 101 9.31 -10.66 -9.45
C ASN A 101 7.84 -10.97 -9.10
N ILE A 102 6.95 -9.99 -9.23
CA ILE A 102 5.50 -10.22 -9.12
C ILE A 102 5.06 -11.15 -10.24
N LYS A 103 5.49 -10.90 -11.50
CA LYS A 103 5.16 -11.78 -12.63
C LYS A 103 5.66 -13.20 -12.43
N GLU A 104 6.88 -13.38 -11.96
CA GLU A 104 7.46 -14.69 -11.66
C GLU A 104 6.70 -15.41 -10.54
N TYR A 105 6.42 -14.71 -9.44
CA TYR A 105 5.67 -15.28 -8.31
C TYR A 105 4.23 -15.65 -8.70
N ALA A 106 3.55 -14.75 -9.41
CA ALA A 106 2.20 -14.95 -9.92
C ALA A 106 2.09 -16.18 -10.84
N SER A 107 3.11 -16.44 -11.67
CA SER A 107 3.10 -17.59 -12.57
C SER A 107 3.06 -18.95 -11.85
N VAL A 108 3.56 -19.00 -10.61
CA VAL A 108 3.58 -20.22 -9.79
C VAL A 108 2.57 -20.18 -8.64
N ASN A 109 2.06 -19.00 -8.30
CA ASN A 109 1.08 -18.80 -7.24
C ASN A 109 0.10 -17.67 -7.59
N PRO A 110 -0.82 -17.90 -8.54
CA PRO A 110 -1.83 -16.91 -8.91
C PRO A 110 -2.68 -16.49 -7.70
N PRO A 111 -3.17 -15.25 -7.67
CA PRO A 111 -4.12 -14.81 -6.67
C PRO A 111 -5.46 -15.49 -6.96
N ALA A 112 -6.28 -15.62 -5.93
CA ALA A 112 -7.69 -15.89 -6.16
C ALA A 112 -8.36 -14.58 -6.60
N ILE A 113 -9.32 -14.67 -7.52
CA ILE A 113 -10.25 -13.56 -7.78
C ILE A 113 -10.94 -13.26 -6.44
N PRO A 114 -10.82 -12.03 -5.91
CA PRO A 114 -11.53 -11.64 -4.71
C PRO A 114 -13.04 -11.83 -4.88
N LYS A 115 -13.72 -12.30 -3.83
CA LYS A 115 -15.17 -12.58 -3.84
C LYS A 115 -15.91 -11.91 -2.68
N ASP A 116 -15.26 -10.94 -2.06
CA ASP A 116 -15.86 -10.17 -0.98
C ASP A 116 -16.62 -8.97 -1.54
N THR A 117 -17.32 -8.27 -0.65
CA THR A 117 -18.18 -7.13 -0.99
C THR A 117 -17.43 -5.89 -1.48
N ARG A 118 -16.09 -5.91 -1.50
CA ARG A 118 -15.23 -4.82 -2.00
C ARG A 118 -14.75 -5.07 -3.43
N HIS A 119 -15.06 -6.25 -3.97
CA HIS A 119 -14.73 -6.66 -5.33
C HIS A 119 -15.89 -7.38 -6.02
N LYS A 120 -17.12 -6.95 -5.74
CA LYS A 120 -18.35 -7.57 -6.26
C LYS A 120 -18.40 -7.56 -7.79
N ASP A 121 -18.05 -6.44 -8.41
CA ASP A 121 -18.11 -6.27 -9.87
C ASP A 121 -16.74 -6.48 -10.53
N HIS A 122 -15.75 -6.93 -9.74
CA HIS A 122 -14.38 -7.10 -10.22
C HIS A 122 -14.27 -8.11 -11.36
N GLU A 123 -15.02 -9.21 -11.33
CA GLU A 123 -15.01 -10.20 -12.41
C GLU A 123 -15.53 -9.61 -13.74
N GLU A 124 -16.61 -8.84 -13.69
CA GLU A 124 -17.13 -8.11 -14.85
C GLU A 124 -16.12 -7.07 -15.36
N TRP A 125 -15.52 -6.31 -14.46
CA TRP A 125 -14.46 -5.36 -14.79
C TRP A 125 -13.26 -6.04 -15.46
N LEU A 126 -12.83 -7.21 -14.99
CA LEU A 126 -11.74 -7.98 -15.60
C LEU A 126 -12.09 -8.42 -17.04
N PHE A 127 -13.35 -8.81 -17.30
CA PHE A 127 -13.79 -9.18 -18.65
C PHE A 127 -13.78 -7.98 -19.60
N SER A 128 -14.26 -6.82 -19.14
CA SER A 128 -14.23 -5.56 -19.90
C SER A 128 -12.80 -5.04 -20.11
N ASN A 129 -11.89 -5.34 -19.18
CA ASN A 129 -10.48 -4.94 -19.22
C ASN A 129 -9.55 -6.12 -19.50
N SER A 130 -9.95 -6.99 -20.43
CA SER A 130 -9.18 -8.20 -20.76
C SER A 130 -7.72 -7.92 -21.15
N HIS A 131 -7.40 -6.73 -21.69
CA HIS A 131 -6.03 -6.31 -21.99
C HIS A 131 -5.12 -6.16 -20.76
N LEU A 132 -5.69 -5.86 -19.58
CA LEU A 132 -4.98 -5.83 -18.28
C LEU A 132 -4.82 -7.22 -17.66
N CYS A 133 -5.55 -8.21 -18.20
CA CYS A 133 -5.74 -9.55 -17.63
C CYS A 133 -5.29 -10.68 -18.57
N TRP A 134 -4.94 -10.37 -19.82
CA TRP A 134 -4.61 -11.35 -20.87
C TRP A 134 -3.26 -12.05 -20.61
N PRO A 135 -2.98 -13.21 -21.22
CA PRO A 135 -2.18 -14.23 -20.58
C PRO A 135 -0.75 -13.82 -20.23
N PRO A 136 -0.28 -14.28 -19.05
CA PRO A 136 -0.97 -15.22 -18.15
C PRO A 136 -1.90 -14.51 -17.16
N TRP A 137 -3.16 -14.97 -17.09
CA TRP A 137 -4.32 -14.49 -16.30
C TRP A 137 -4.12 -14.63 -14.78
N ALA A 138 -2.88 -14.69 -14.34
CA ALA A 138 -2.45 -15.14 -13.02
C ALA A 138 -1.98 -14.00 -12.12
N ARG A 139 -2.12 -12.74 -12.56
CA ARG A 139 -1.50 -11.58 -11.90
C ARG A 139 -2.51 -10.62 -11.30
N ALA A 140 -3.65 -10.44 -11.95
CA ALA A 140 -4.67 -9.51 -11.49
C ALA A 140 -5.31 -10.04 -10.20
N GLY A 141 -5.33 -9.21 -9.16
CA GLY A 141 -5.87 -9.58 -7.86
C GLY A 141 -5.10 -9.00 -6.69
N VAL A 142 -5.49 -9.44 -5.50
CA VAL A 142 -4.94 -8.94 -4.23
C VAL A 142 -4.03 -9.99 -3.60
N TYR A 143 -2.76 -9.60 -3.42
CA TYR A 143 -1.79 -10.35 -2.65
C TYR A 143 -1.65 -9.73 -1.26
N HIS A 144 -1.49 -10.60 -0.27
CA HIS A 144 -1.24 -10.22 1.11
C HIS A 144 0.02 -10.94 1.56
N TRP A 145 1.14 -10.23 1.66
CA TRP A 145 2.40 -10.81 2.10
C TRP A 145 2.79 -10.31 3.48
N GLY A 146 3.02 -11.24 4.38
CA GLY A 146 3.54 -11.00 5.73
C GLY A 146 2.66 -11.68 6.76
N ILE A 147 2.47 -10.97 7.86
CA ILE A 147 1.75 -11.36 9.05
C ILE A 147 0.59 -10.41 9.22
N TRP A 148 -0.60 -10.99 9.29
CA TRP A 148 -1.82 -10.26 9.59
C TRP A 148 -2.13 -10.36 11.08
N MET A 149 -2.52 -9.23 11.67
CA MET A 149 -2.96 -9.10 13.06
C MET A 149 -4.20 -8.22 13.12
N GLU A 150 -5.37 -8.83 12.91
CA GLU A 150 -6.62 -8.07 12.95
C GLU A 150 -6.96 -7.65 14.39
N GLN A 151 -7.44 -6.40 14.56
CA GLN A 151 -7.86 -5.88 15.86
C GLN A 151 -8.93 -6.77 16.53
N ALA A 152 -9.86 -7.32 15.76
CA ALA A 152 -10.93 -8.19 16.26
C ALA A 152 -10.42 -9.59 16.66
N HIS A 153 -9.21 -9.97 16.23
CA HIS A 153 -8.62 -11.28 16.43
C HIS A 153 -7.43 -11.28 17.40
N ALA A 154 -7.36 -10.29 18.30
CA ALA A 154 -6.32 -10.18 19.32
C ALA A 154 -6.11 -11.47 20.14
N LYS A 155 -7.14 -12.32 20.28
CA LYS A 155 -7.07 -13.63 20.96
C LYS A 155 -6.51 -14.78 20.09
N LEU A 156 -6.60 -14.67 18.76
CA LEU A 156 -6.09 -15.68 17.83
C LEU A 156 -4.58 -15.51 17.56
N GLY A 157 -4.02 -14.37 17.96
CA GLY A 157 -2.62 -14.04 17.74
C GLY A 157 -2.32 -13.69 16.28
N SER A 158 -1.04 -13.61 15.96
CA SER A 158 -0.55 -13.25 14.63
C SER A 158 -0.68 -14.40 13.64
N ILE A 159 -1.17 -14.12 12.43
CA ILE A 159 -1.36 -15.13 11.38
C ILE A 159 -0.44 -14.84 10.20
N THR A 160 0.43 -15.79 9.84
CA THR A 160 1.15 -15.72 8.57
C THR A 160 0.16 -15.90 7.41
N THR A 161 0.13 -14.93 6.51
CA THR A 161 -0.75 -14.92 5.34
C THR A 161 -0.53 -16.11 4.40
N LYS A 162 -1.58 -16.49 3.65
CA LYS A 162 -1.52 -17.61 2.70
C LYS A 162 -0.44 -17.44 1.62
N TYR A 163 -0.20 -16.20 1.18
CA TYR A 163 0.79 -15.91 0.13
C TYR A 163 2.22 -15.90 0.67
N THR A 164 2.41 -15.70 1.97
CA THR A 164 3.70 -15.88 2.65
C THR A 164 3.98 -17.34 3.01
N LYS A 165 2.95 -18.10 3.41
CA LYS A 165 3.06 -19.51 3.82
C LYS A 165 3.19 -20.45 2.62
N VAL A 166 4.20 -20.26 1.78
CA VAL A 166 4.46 -21.05 0.57
C VAL A 166 5.70 -21.94 0.70
N LYS A 167 5.72 -23.06 -0.03
CA LYS A 167 6.81 -24.05 -0.02
C LYS A 167 7.33 -24.33 -1.43
N GLY A 168 8.48 -25.01 -1.51
CA GLY A 168 9.02 -25.51 -2.78
C GLY A 168 9.38 -24.39 -3.76
N HIS A 169 9.00 -24.57 -5.02
CA HIS A 169 9.30 -23.62 -6.10
C HIS A 169 8.69 -22.23 -5.86
N LYS A 170 7.50 -22.15 -5.23
CA LYS A 170 6.86 -20.87 -4.86
C LYS A 170 7.73 -20.05 -3.90
N LYS A 171 8.40 -20.70 -2.95
CA LYS A 171 9.34 -20.03 -2.02
C LYS A 171 10.56 -19.49 -2.76
N LYS A 172 11.04 -20.16 -3.82
CA LYS A 172 12.15 -19.66 -4.65
C LYS A 172 11.78 -18.39 -5.40
N ALA A 173 10.54 -18.28 -5.90
CA ALA A 173 10.04 -17.06 -6.55
C ALA A 173 9.73 -15.94 -5.55
N LEU A 174 9.28 -16.29 -4.34
CA LEU A 174 8.93 -15.31 -3.30
C LEU A 174 10.15 -14.57 -2.72
N LEU A 175 11.30 -15.23 -2.59
CA LEU A 175 12.48 -14.61 -1.97
C LEU A 175 13.01 -13.39 -2.76
N PRO A 176 13.21 -13.45 -4.10
CA PRO A 176 13.53 -12.27 -4.89
C PRO A 176 12.48 -11.16 -4.79
N LEU A 177 11.19 -11.53 -4.78
CA LEU A 177 10.10 -10.58 -4.63
C LEU A 177 10.19 -9.80 -3.31
N PHE A 178 10.38 -10.50 -2.20
CA PHE A 178 10.53 -9.88 -0.88
C PHE A 178 11.79 -9.03 -0.78
N LYS A 179 12.88 -9.38 -1.46
CA LYS A 179 14.08 -8.52 -1.55
C LYS A 179 13.77 -7.22 -2.28
N ALA A 180 13.04 -7.31 -3.40
CA ALA A 180 12.70 -6.15 -4.20
C ALA A 180 11.70 -5.23 -3.47
N ILE A 181 10.67 -5.79 -2.84
CA ILE A 181 9.72 -5.03 -2.01
C ILE A 181 10.42 -4.46 -0.76
N GLY A 182 11.38 -5.19 -0.17
CA GLY A 182 12.15 -4.72 0.99
C GLY A 182 12.88 -3.40 0.73
N ALA A 183 13.28 -3.13 -0.52
CA ALA A 183 13.85 -1.84 -0.89
C ALA A 183 12.83 -0.70 -0.76
N ILE A 184 11.56 -0.92 -1.13
CA ILE A 184 10.48 0.05 -0.94
C ILE A 184 10.23 0.28 0.54
N THR A 185 10.03 -0.79 1.31
CA THR A 185 9.65 -0.65 2.73
C THR A 185 10.75 0.04 3.53
N ARG A 186 12.01 -0.30 3.28
CA ARG A 186 13.17 0.43 3.84
C ARG A 186 13.15 1.91 3.48
N ALA A 187 12.81 2.24 2.25
CA ALA A 187 12.79 3.61 1.79
C ALA A 187 11.63 4.40 2.42
N GLN A 188 10.42 3.82 2.48
CA GLN A 188 9.24 4.39 3.13
C GLN A 188 9.40 4.59 4.64
N ARG A 189 10.21 3.76 5.30
CA ARG A 189 10.52 3.90 6.74
C ARG A 189 11.08 5.29 7.08
N ILE A 190 11.88 5.88 6.21
CA ILE A 190 12.54 7.17 6.46
C ILE A 190 11.53 8.32 6.57
N PRO A 191 10.70 8.61 5.56
CA PRO A 191 9.69 9.65 5.70
C PRO A 191 8.62 9.28 6.73
N LEU A 192 8.28 8.00 6.93
CA LEU A 192 7.39 7.61 8.02
C LEU A 192 7.95 8.02 9.38
N ALA A 193 9.25 7.82 9.62
CA ALA A 193 9.91 8.30 10.84
C ALA A 193 9.87 9.83 10.98
N ALA A 194 9.91 10.55 9.86
CA ALA A 194 9.85 12.02 9.84
C ALA A 194 8.43 12.55 10.09
N ILE A 195 7.41 11.83 9.63
CA ILE A 195 5.99 12.18 9.81
C ILE A 195 5.51 11.76 11.21
N ASP A 196 5.88 10.55 11.64
CA ASP A 196 5.35 9.93 12.85
C ASP A 196 6.30 8.90 13.46
N LEU A 197 7.26 9.39 14.24
CA LEU A 197 8.25 8.54 14.90
C LEU A 197 7.62 7.59 15.93
N GLU A 198 6.59 8.03 16.64
CA GLU A 198 5.90 7.22 17.66
C GLU A 198 5.19 6.03 17.02
N TYR A 199 4.51 6.25 15.90
CA TYR A 199 3.92 5.16 15.11
C TYR A 199 4.97 4.15 14.66
N LEU A 200 6.11 4.61 14.14
CA LEU A 200 7.18 3.73 13.70
C LEU A 200 7.73 2.87 14.85
N GLN A 201 7.87 3.44 16.05
CA GLN A 201 8.27 2.68 17.24
C GLN A 201 7.24 1.62 17.64
N GLU A 202 5.94 1.91 17.50
CA GLU A 202 4.88 0.93 17.75
C GLU A 202 4.89 -0.19 16.69
N CYS A 203 5.14 0.14 15.42
CA CYS A 203 5.37 -0.85 14.37
C CYS A 203 6.54 -1.79 14.70
N ASP A 204 7.68 -1.25 15.14
CA ASP A 204 8.85 -2.04 15.54
C ASP A 204 8.52 -2.97 16.71
N LYS A 205 7.79 -2.48 17.72
CA LYS A 205 7.33 -3.28 18.87
C LYS A 205 6.42 -4.43 18.42
N ILE A 206 5.48 -4.16 17.53
CA ILE A 206 4.53 -5.14 17.00
C ILE A 206 5.24 -6.19 16.16
N LEU A 207 6.21 -5.80 15.33
CA LEU A 207 7.09 -6.74 14.63
C LEU A 207 7.91 -7.59 15.61
N GLY A 208 8.40 -6.99 16.70
CA GLY A 208 9.08 -7.69 17.78
C GLY A 208 8.20 -8.70 18.53
N MET A 209 6.87 -8.58 18.47
CA MET A 209 5.94 -9.59 19.00
C MET A 209 5.72 -10.76 18.03
N CYS A 210 6.12 -10.61 16.77
CA CYS A 210 5.88 -11.57 15.69
C CYS A 210 7.09 -12.48 15.39
N LEU A 211 8.05 -12.61 16.32
CA LEU A 211 9.38 -13.22 16.07
C LEU A 211 9.33 -14.62 15.47
N ASP A 212 8.41 -15.49 15.93
CA ASP A 212 8.29 -16.87 15.45
C ASP A 212 7.89 -16.97 13.97
N HIS A 213 7.33 -15.89 13.42
CA HIS A 213 6.86 -15.81 12.05
C HIS A 213 7.77 -14.95 11.16
N ARG A 214 8.68 -14.16 11.75
CA ARG A 214 9.50 -13.13 11.09
C ARG A 214 10.42 -13.69 10.00
N THR A 215 11.01 -14.87 10.25
CA THR A 215 11.93 -15.56 9.33
C THR A 215 11.31 -15.98 7.99
N SER A 216 9.97 -15.93 7.87
CA SER A 216 9.27 -16.33 6.65
C SER A 216 9.16 -15.22 5.60
N PHE A 217 9.30 -13.95 5.99
CA PHE A 217 9.09 -12.82 5.08
C PHE A 217 10.06 -11.65 5.25
N GLU A 218 10.72 -11.54 6.39
CA GLU A 218 11.69 -10.48 6.59
C GLU A 218 13.00 -10.82 5.87
N ILE A 219 13.39 -9.93 4.96
CA ILE A 219 14.70 -9.97 4.29
C ILE A 219 15.54 -8.74 4.64
N ASP A 220 15.01 -7.90 5.53
CA ASP A 220 15.61 -6.64 5.97
C ASP A 220 15.40 -6.48 7.47
N GLU A 221 16.49 -6.36 8.23
CA GLU A 221 16.43 -6.15 9.68
C GLU A 221 15.73 -4.85 10.08
N ARG A 222 15.55 -3.92 9.12
CA ARG A 222 14.88 -2.62 9.31
C ARG A 222 13.43 -2.60 8.84
N GLU A 223 12.82 -3.75 8.57
CA GLU A 223 11.41 -3.81 8.20
C GLU A 223 10.52 -3.14 9.26
N CYS A 224 9.49 -2.39 8.83
CA CYS A 224 8.53 -1.74 9.71
C CYS A 224 7.08 -2.13 9.41
N PHE A 225 6.83 -2.94 8.37
CA PHE A 225 5.50 -3.41 8.02
C PHE A 225 5.35 -4.91 8.31
N THR A 226 4.36 -5.26 9.14
CA THR A 226 3.95 -6.64 9.38
C THR A 226 3.26 -7.25 8.16
N LEU A 227 2.50 -6.46 7.41
CA LEU A 227 1.71 -6.86 6.26
C LEU A 227 1.97 -5.94 5.06
N ARG A 228 2.01 -6.51 3.86
CA ARG A 228 2.16 -5.80 2.58
C ARG A 228 1.06 -6.25 1.63
N PRO A 229 -0.09 -5.56 1.62
CA PRO A 229 -1.09 -5.72 0.58
C PRO A 229 -0.53 -5.22 -0.75
N CYS A 230 -0.79 -5.96 -1.84
CA CYS A 230 -0.41 -5.56 -3.19
C CYS A 230 -1.58 -5.85 -4.12
N LEU A 231 -2.12 -4.77 -4.66
CA LEU A 231 -3.19 -4.78 -5.64
C LEU A 231 -2.54 -4.68 -7.02
N VAL A 232 -2.85 -5.63 -7.89
CA VAL A 232 -2.37 -5.64 -9.27
C VAL A 232 -3.60 -5.63 -10.17
N ASN A 233 -3.83 -4.53 -10.89
CA ASN A 233 -4.98 -4.36 -11.81
C ASN A 233 -6.30 -4.80 -11.15
N VAL A 234 -6.63 -4.21 -10.00
CA VAL A 234 -7.81 -4.56 -9.21
C VAL A 234 -8.80 -3.40 -9.20
N PHE A 235 -10.03 -3.67 -9.62
CA PHE A 235 -11.16 -2.81 -9.32
C PHE A 235 -11.60 -3.03 -7.88
N THR A 236 -11.76 -1.93 -7.15
CA THR A 236 -12.18 -1.95 -5.76
C THR A 236 -13.34 -1.00 -5.57
N GLU A 237 -14.44 -1.50 -5.01
CA GLU A 237 -15.58 -0.65 -4.69
C GLU A 237 -15.25 0.29 -3.51
N PRO A 238 -15.95 1.44 -3.38
CA PRO A 238 -15.75 2.36 -2.25
C PRO A 238 -15.91 1.65 -0.91
N HIS A 239 -14.86 1.68 -0.08
CA HIS A 239 -14.85 1.04 1.23
C HIS A 239 -13.88 1.75 2.18
N VAL A 240 -13.98 1.40 3.47
CA VAL A 240 -13.07 1.86 4.52
C VAL A 240 -12.29 0.67 5.07
N ASP A 241 -10.97 0.75 5.00
CA ASP A 241 -10.08 -0.18 5.68
C ASP A 241 -9.82 0.30 7.12
N GLY A 242 -10.35 -0.41 8.11
CA GLY A 242 -10.20 -0.06 9.53
C GLY A 242 -9.71 -1.19 10.43
N GLY A 243 -9.47 -2.38 9.88
CA GLY A 243 -9.24 -3.61 10.65
C GLY A 243 -7.78 -3.93 10.95
N ASP A 244 -6.84 -3.38 10.17
CA ASP A 244 -5.45 -3.86 10.16
C ASP A 244 -4.64 -3.37 11.37
N MET A 245 -4.80 -2.10 11.75
CA MET A 245 -4.08 -1.52 12.88
C MET A 245 -4.83 -0.32 13.44
N LYS A 246 -5.00 -0.25 14.76
CA LYS A 246 -5.73 0.85 15.39
C LYS A 246 -4.91 2.13 15.24
N ASN A 247 -5.50 3.14 14.58
CA ASN A 247 -4.85 4.43 14.33
C ASN A 247 -3.45 4.25 13.69
N GLY A 248 -3.37 3.41 12.65
CA GLY A 248 -2.14 3.16 11.92
C GLY A 248 -2.14 3.82 10.54
N TRP A 249 -0.95 4.01 9.96
CA TRP A 249 -0.82 4.51 8.59
C TRP A 249 -0.96 3.36 7.57
N ALA A 250 -1.85 3.52 6.59
CA ALA A 250 -1.71 2.81 5.32
C ALA A 250 -0.62 3.47 4.48
N SER A 251 0.52 2.79 4.29
CA SER A 251 1.62 3.32 3.48
C SER A 251 1.54 2.81 2.04
N MET A 252 1.18 3.69 1.10
CA MET A 252 0.90 3.36 -0.29
C MET A 252 2.04 3.77 -1.22
N CYS A 253 2.34 2.89 -2.18
CA CYS A 253 3.42 3.06 -3.15
C CYS A 253 2.92 2.59 -4.53
N PRO A 254 2.41 3.49 -5.39
CA PRO A 254 2.02 3.12 -6.74
C PRO A 254 3.27 2.71 -7.55
N LEU A 255 3.14 1.63 -8.32
CA LEU A 255 4.20 1.09 -9.17
C LEU A 255 3.65 0.78 -10.55
N GLY A 256 4.27 1.32 -11.60
CA GLY A 256 3.88 1.03 -12.98
C GLY A 256 3.45 2.27 -13.74
N LYS A 257 2.60 2.07 -14.74
CA LYS A 257 1.99 3.12 -15.54
C LYS A 257 0.49 3.00 -15.34
N PHE A 258 -0.12 4.15 -15.08
CA PHE A 258 -1.50 4.31 -14.72
C PHE A 258 -2.14 5.22 -15.79
N GLU A 259 -3.23 4.76 -16.42
CA GLU A 259 -4.05 5.55 -17.35
C GLU A 259 -5.49 5.47 -16.82
N ASP A 260 -6.06 6.60 -16.43
CA ASP A 260 -7.40 6.69 -15.82
C ASP A 260 -7.57 5.82 -14.53
N GLU A 261 -6.48 5.61 -13.77
CA GLU A 261 -6.46 4.82 -12.53
C GLU A 261 -6.38 5.74 -11.29
N ASP A 262 -7.45 6.49 -11.05
CA ASP A 262 -7.53 7.43 -9.94
C ASP A 262 -7.74 6.73 -8.59
N PHE A 263 -6.97 7.13 -7.58
CA PHE A 263 -7.24 6.76 -6.19
C PHE A 263 -8.14 7.83 -5.56
N CYS A 264 -9.43 7.52 -5.49
CA CYS A 264 -10.48 8.44 -5.03
C CYS A 264 -10.72 8.30 -3.52
N ILE A 265 -10.75 9.43 -2.80
CA ILE A 265 -11.16 9.47 -1.39
C ILE A 265 -12.46 10.27 -1.32
N THR A 266 -13.57 9.54 -1.26
CA THR A 266 -14.90 10.13 -1.40
C THR A 266 -15.19 11.17 -0.32
N GLU A 267 -14.66 10.99 0.90
CA GLU A 267 -14.80 11.95 2.00
C GLU A 267 -14.07 13.26 1.76
N LEU A 268 -13.04 13.26 0.93
CA LEU A 268 -12.36 14.47 0.48
C LEU A 268 -13.06 15.14 -0.69
N LYS A 269 -13.90 14.38 -1.41
CA LYS A 269 -14.42 14.77 -2.73
C LYS A 269 -13.28 15.10 -3.70
N ARG A 270 -12.20 14.32 -3.62
CA ARG A 270 -10.95 14.43 -4.39
C ARG A 270 -10.37 13.06 -4.70
#